data_AF-A0A5Q5ADJ7-F1
#
_entry.id   AF-A0A5Q5ADJ7-F1
#
_cell.length_a   1.000
_cell.length_b   1.000
_cell.length_c   1.000
_cell.angle_alpha   90.00
_cell.angle_beta   90.00
_cell.angle_gamma   90.00
#
_symmetry.space_group_name_H-M   'P 1'
#
loop_
_entity.id
_entity.type
_entity.pdbx_description
1 polymer ?
#
loop_
_entity_poly.entity_id
_entity_poly.type
_entity_poly.pdbx_seq_one_letter_code
_entity_poly.pdbx_strand_id
1 'polypeptide(L)'
;MRVVAPRTLLLLLSGALALTETWAGSHSMRYFYTTVSRPGRGEPRFISVGYVDDTQFVRFDSDAESPREEPRAPWMELEGPEYWEEQTRIAKANAQADRADLGILRGYYNQSEA
;
A
#
# COMPACT_ATOMS: atom_id res chain seq x y z
N MET A 1 -12.75 -45.75 33.07
CA MET A 1 -11.34 -45.54 32.68
C MET A 1 -11.07 -44.04 32.58
N ARG A 2 -10.15 -43.49 33.40
CA ARG A 2 -9.78 -42.06 33.36
C ARG A 2 -8.47 -41.97 32.59
N VAL A 3 -8.49 -41.43 31.37
CA VAL A 3 -7.27 -41.20 30.59
C VAL A 3 -6.64 -39.90 31.10
N VAL A 4 -5.51 -40.02 31.78
CA VAL A 4 -4.70 -38.87 32.19
C VAL A 4 -3.71 -38.60 31.06
N ALA A 5 -3.89 -37.52 30.31
CA ALA A 5 -2.94 -37.13 29.28
C ALA A 5 -1.57 -36.86 29.93
N PRO A 6 -0.46 -37.37 29.36
CA PRO A 6 0.86 -37.18 29.95
C PRO A 6 1.19 -35.69 30.05
N ARG A 7 1.69 -35.26 31.21
CA ARG A 7 1.92 -33.84 31.55
C ARG A 7 2.73 -33.08 30.49
N THR A 8 3.66 -33.76 29.83
CA THR A 8 4.45 -33.22 28.71
C THR A 8 3.60 -32.84 27.50
N LEU A 9 2.60 -33.66 27.15
CA LEU A 9 1.69 -33.39 26.03
C LEU A 9 0.79 -32.19 26.35
N LEU A 10 0.32 -32.10 27.60
CA LEU A 10 -0.42 -30.93 28.08
C LEU A 10 0.42 -29.64 28.02
N LEU A 11 1.70 -29.69 28.43
CA LEU A 11 2.59 -28.53 28.36
C LEU A 11 2.92 -28.13 26.92
N LEU A 12 3.12 -29.09 26.01
CA LEU A 12 3.35 -28.81 24.58
C LEU A 12 2.10 -28.19 23.94
N LEU A 13 0.91 -28.73 24.23
CA LEU A 13 -0.34 -28.18 23.75
C LEU A 13 -0.61 -26.78 24.34
N SER A 14 -0.37 -26.57 25.64
CA SER A 14 -0.50 -25.26 26.28
C SER A 14 0.50 -24.24 25.73
N GLY A 15 1.74 -24.65 25.44
CA GLY A 15 2.73 -23.78 24.80
C GLY A 15 2.33 -23.40 23.37
N ALA A 16 1.81 -24.34 22.59
CA ALA A 16 1.28 -24.08 21.25
C ALA A 16 0.05 -23.15 21.30
N LEU A 17 -0.88 -23.38 22.24
CA LEU A 17 -2.09 -22.57 22.40
C LEU A 17 -1.77 -21.13 22.86
N ALA A 18 -0.86 -20.97 23.82
CA ALA A 18 -0.38 -19.66 24.27
C ALA A 18 0.32 -18.88 23.13
N LEU A 19 1.03 -19.58 22.24
CA LEU A 19 1.59 -18.97 21.03
C LEU A 19 0.51 -18.54 20.03
N THR A 20 -0.63 -19.23 19.96
CA THR A 20 -1.72 -18.84 19.05
C THR A 20 -2.56 -17.68 19.57
N GLU A 21 -2.73 -17.53 20.88
CA GLU A 21 -3.54 -16.45 21.48
C GLU A 21 -2.92 -15.05 21.34
N THR A 22 -1.65 -14.92 20.96
CA THR A 22 -0.96 -13.62 20.82
C THR A 22 -0.97 -13.03 19.40
N TRP A 23 -1.65 -13.65 18.43
CA TRP A 23 -1.65 -13.19 17.02
C TRP A 23 -2.83 -12.29 16.62
N ALA A 24 -3.80 -12.06 17.50
CA ALA A 24 -4.91 -11.16 17.20
C ALA A 24 -4.54 -9.69 17.51
N GLY A 25 -3.52 -9.18 16.83
CA GLY A 25 -3.19 -7.75 16.84
C GLY A 25 -4.13 -6.94 15.95
N SER A 26 -4.24 -5.63 16.19
CA SER A 26 -4.86 -4.73 15.21
C SER A 26 -3.89 -4.50 14.05
N HIS A 27 -4.38 -4.66 12.84
CA HIS A 27 -3.65 -4.35 11.61
C HIS A 27 -4.28 -3.16 10.90
N SER A 28 -3.50 -2.47 10.08
CA SER A 28 -3.95 -1.30 9.34
C SER A 28 -3.43 -1.31 7.91
N MET A 29 -4.21 -0.75 6.98
CA MET A 29 -3.78 -0.53 5.61
C MET A 29 -3.94 0.94 5.27
N ARG A 30 -2.92 1.55 4.67
CA ARG A 30 -2.91 2.97 4.30
C ARG A 30 -2.32 3.17 2.93
N TYR A 31 -2.93 4.05 2.15
CA TYR A 31 -2.37 4.56 0.91
C TYR A 31 -2.10 6.05 1.07
N PHE A 32 -0.96 6.49 0.56
CA PHE A 32 -0.58 7.90 0.51
C PHE A 32 -0.36 8.29 -0.95
N TYR A 33 -1.14 9.27 -1.40
CA TYR A 33 -1.01 9.86 -2.72
C TYR A 33 -0.40 11.25 -2.59
N THR A 34 0.52 11.58 -3.48
CA THR A 34 1.17 12.88 -3.49
C THR A 34 1.34 13.33 -4.93
N THR A 35 0.76 14.48 -5.25
CA THR A 35 0.88 15.11 -6.56
C THR A 35 1.52 16.47 -6.42
N VAL A 36 2.63 16.68 -7.14
CA VAL A 36 3.43 17.90 -7.07
C VAL A 36 3.47 18.54 -8.45
N SER A 37 2.90 19.74 -8.58
CA SER A 37 3.00 20.53 -9.81
C SER A 37 4.46 20.92 -10.10
N ARG A 38 4.84 20.94 -11.38
CA ARG A 38 6.21 21.29 -11.81
C ARG A 38 6.17 22.25 -13.00
N PRO A 39 5.80 23.52 -12.76
CA PRO A 39 5.69 24.52 -13.81
C PRO A 39 6.98 24.61 -14.64
N GLY A 40 6.84 24.63 -15.97
CA GLY A 40 7.96 24.63 -16.91
C GLY A 40 8.78 23.32 -17.00
N ARG A 41 8.43 22.27 -16.26
CA ARG A 41 9.14 20.97 -16.25
C ARG A 41 8.23 19.77 -16.57
N GLY A 42 7.09 20.03 -17.22
CA GLY A 42 6.14 19.01 -17.65
C GLY A 42 4.98 18.82 -16.68
N GLU A 43 4.35 17.65 -16.75
CA GLU A 43 3.19 17.31 -15.93
C GLU A 43 3.51 17.20 -14.43
N PRO A 44 2.52 17.41 -13.55
CA PRO A 44 2.69 17.13 -12.12
C PRO A 44 3.18 15.70 -11.91
N ARG A 45 4.12 15.53 -10.97
CA ARG A 45 4.57 14.20 -10.56
C ARG A 45 3.57 13.61 -9.58
N PHE A 46 3.05 12.43 -9.87
CA PHE A 46 2.19 11.64 -8.99
C PHE A 46 2.98 10.47 -8.40
N ILE A 47 2.90 10.30 -7.08
CA ILE A 47 3.45 9.16 -6.36
C ILE A 47 2.34 8.55 -5.49
N SER A 48 2.20 7.24 -5.57
CA SER A 48 1.37 6.43 -4.65
C SER A 48 2.27 5.49 -3.87
N VAL A 49 2.03 5.36 -2.57
CA VAL A 49 2.66 4.31 -1.74
C VAL A 49 1.62 3.65 -0.84
N GLY A 50 1.65 2.32 -0.78
CA GLY A 50 0.77 1.51 0.07
C GLY A 50 1.54 0.89 1.23
N TYR A 51 0.94 0.91 2.42
CA TYR A 51 1.43 0.30 3.64
C TYR A 51 0.42 -0.69 4.20
N VAL A 52 0.91 -1.87 4.60
CA VAL A 52 0.24 -2.75 5.57
C VAL A 52 1.04 -2.65 6.86
N ASP A 53 0.36 -2.23 7.91
CA ASP A 53 0.97 -1.76 9.16
C ASP A 53 2.02 -0.68 8.87
N ASP A 54 3.25 -0.89 9.32
CA ASP A 54 4.38 0.02 9.06
C ASP A 54 5.27 -0.48 7.91
N THR A 55 4.81 -1.47 7.13
CA THR A 55 5.55 -2.06 6.01
C THR A 55 5.02 -1.57 4.68
N GLN A 56 5.85 -0.85 3.92
CA GLN A 56 5.52 -0.48 2.56
C GLN A 56 5.45 -1.73 1.68
N PHE A 57 4.32 -1.95 1.01
CA PHE A 57 4.11 -3.14 0.18
C PHE A 57 3.98 -2.83 -1.30
N VAL A 58 3.58 -1.61 -1.67
CA VAL A 58 3.49 -1.17 -3.07
C VAL A 58 3.93 0.27 -3.28
N ARG A 59 4.31 0.59 -4.51
CA ARG A 59 4.65 1.94 -4.98
C ARG A 59 4.29 2.12 -6.44
N PHE A 60 3.79 3.31 -6.78
CA PHE A 60 3.75 3.83 -8.15
C PHE A 60 4.43 5.20 -8.19
N ASP A 61 5.15 5.46 -9.29
CA ASP A 61 5.81 6.74 -9.56
C ASP A 61 5.58 7.12 -11.02
N SER A 62 4.92 8.26 -11.26
CA SER A 62 4.61 8.71 -12.62
C SER A 62 5.85 9.09 -13.44
N ASP A 63 6.97 9.36 -12.77
CA ASP A 63 8.24 9.73 -13.39
C ASP A 63 9.14 8.52 -13.68
N ALA A 64 8.73 7.30 -13.32
CA ALA A 64 9.48 6.11 -13.68
C ALA A 64 9.52 5.94 -15.21
N GLU A 65 10.57 5.30 -15.74
CA GLU A 65 10.71 5.05 -17.18
C GLU A 65 9.51 4.26 -17.75
N SER A 66 8.99 3.31 -16.97
CA SER A 66 7.75 2.58 -17.25
C SER A 66 6.83 2.66 -16.04
N PRO A 67 5.96 3.70 -15.95
CA PRO A 67 5.10 3.89 -14.79
C PRO A 67 4.10 2.74 -14.63
N ARG A 68 4.26 2.00 -13.53
CA ARG A 68 3.43 0.87 -13.10
C ARG A 68 3.46 0.74 -11.59
N GLU A 69 2.47 0.04 -11.02
CA GLU A 69 2.49 -0.33 -9.62
C GLU A 69 3.54 -1.43 -9.43
N GLU A 70 4.40 -1.28 -8.41
CA GLU A 70 5.52 -2.18 -8.16
C GLU A 70 5.47 -2.76 -6.74
N PRO A 71 5.81 -4.06 -6.57
CA PRO A 71 5.94 -4.66 -5.24
C PRO A 71 7.11 -4.03 -4.48
N ARG A 72 6.90 -3.79 -3.19
CA ARG A 72 7.91 -3.29 -2.23
C ARG A 72 8.15 -4.25 -1.07
N ALA A 73 7.39 -5.33 -1.00
CA ALA A 73 7.57 -6.40 -0.04
C ALA A 73 7.54 -7.78 -0.74
N PRO A 74 8.31 -8.78 -0.29
CA PRO A 74 8.44 -10.07 -0.98
C PRO A 74 7.11 -10.81 -1.18
N TRP A 75 6.18 -10.67 -0.24
CA TRP A 75 4.86 -11.32 -0.32
C TRP A 75 3.97 -10.74 -1.41
N MET A 76 4.27 -9.54 -1.91
CA MET A 76 3.55 -8.96 -3.06
C MET A 76 4.00 -9.56 -4.39
N GLU A 77 5.21 -10.11 -4.50
CA GLU A 77 5.68 -10.74 -5.75
C GLU A 77 4.84 -11.97 -6.14
N LEU A 78 4.02 -12.48 -5.23
CA LEU A 78 3.10 -13.59 -5.45
C LEU A 78 1.82 -13.18 -6.21
N GLU A 79 1.53 -11.89 -6.29
CA GLU A 79 0.35 -11.39 -7.01
C GLU A 79 0.49 -11.57 -8.52
N GLY A 80 -0.62 -11.94 -9.17
CA GLY A 80 -0.68 -12.19 -10.61
C GLY A 80 -0.57 -10.92 -11.46
N PRO A 81 -0.27 -11.07 -12.78
CA PRO A 81 -0.15 -9.92 -13.69
C PRO A 81 -1.43 -9.08 -13.77
N GLU A 82 -2.61 -9.69 -13.63
CA GLU A 82 -3.90 -9.00 -13.67
C GLU A 82 -4.06 -8.00 -12.50
N TYR A 83 -3.54 -8.35 -11.32
CA TYR A 83 -3.51 -7.44 -10.16
C TYR A 83 -2.68 -6.21 -10.49
N TRP A 84 -1.46 -6.41 -11.00
CA TRP A 84 -0.54 -5.33 -11.31
C TRP A 84 -1.04 -4.43 -12.44
N GLU A 85 -1.67 -4.99 -13.47
CA GLU A 85 -2.29 -4.23 -14.56
C GLU A 85 -3.42 -3.35 -14.03
N GLU A 86 -4.30 -3.90 -13.20
CA GLU A 86 -5.43 -3.18 -12.65
C GLU A 86 -4.98 -2.07 -11.68
N GLN A 87 -4.07 -2.35 -10.74
CA GLN A 87 -3.56 -1.34 -9.83
C GLN A 87 -2.81 -0.23 -10.58
N THR A 88 -2.04 -0.59 -11.62
CA THR A 88 -1.39 0.39 -12.49
C THR A 88 -2.40 1.31 -13.20
N ARG A 89 -3.51 0.73 -13.69
CA ARG A 89 -4.57 1.50 -14.34
C ARG A 89 -5.23 2.47 -13.37
N ILE A 90 -5.50 2.03 -12.14
CA ILE A 90 -6.05 2.87 -11.07
C ILE A 90 -5.09 4.01 -10.72
N ALA A 91 -3.80 3.72 -10.51
CA ALA A 91 -2.80 4.74 -10.20
C ALA A 91 -2.68 5.80 -11.32
N LYS A 92 -2.72 5.38 -12.59
CA LYS A 92 -2.74 6.30 -13.74
C LYS A 92 -4.00 7.15 -13.79
N ALA A 93 -5.17 6.59 -13.46
CA ALA A 93 -6.42 7.34 -13.38
C ALA A 93 -6.38 8.39 -12.26
N ASN A 94 -5.87 8.02 -11.07
CA ASN A 94 -5.70 8.95 -9.95
C ASN A 94 -4.73 10.09 -10.31
N ALA A 95 -3.63 9.79 -11.01
CA ALA A 95 -2.70 10.83 -11.47
C ALA A 95 -3.37 11.87 -12.39
N GLN A 96 -4.31 11.45 -13.25
CA GLN A 96 -5.07 12.38 -14.09
C GLN A 96 -6.11 13.18 -13.29
N ALA A 97 -6.77 12.55 -12.32
CA ALA A 97 -7.71 13.23 -11.44
C ALA A 97 -6.99 14.30 -10.60
N ASP A 98 -5.88 13.94 -9.95
CA ASP A 98 -5.08 14.86 -9.13
C ASP A 98 -4.52 16.04 -9.95
N ARG A 99 -4.16 15.81 -11.22
CA ARG A 99 -3.78 16.89 -12.14
C ARG A 99 -4.92 17.90 -12.31
N ALA A 100 -6.15 17.42 -12.53
CA ALA A 100 -7.32 18.29 -12.67
C ALA A 100 -7.60 19.03 -11.35
N ASP A 101 -7.53 18.33 -10.22
CA ASP A 101 -7.75 18.89 -8.89
C ASP A 101 -6.71 19.96 -8.54
N LEU A 102 -5.44 19.79 -8.92
CA LEU A 102 -4.42 20.84 -8.78
C LEU A 102 -4.81 22.12 -9.53
N GLY A 103 -5.39 22.01 -10.71
CA GLY A 103 -5.89 23.15 -11.48
C GLY A 103 -7.06 23.85 -10.77
N ILE A 104 -8.00 23.08 -10.23
CA ILE A 104 -9.15 23.58 -9.47
C ILE A 104 -8.69 24.28 -8.18
N LEU A 105 -7.85 23.62 -7.39
CA LEU A 105 -7.32 24.16 -6.12
C LEU A 105 -6.55 25.46 -6.36
N ARG A 106 -5.72 25.52 -7.41
CA ARG A 106 -5.02 26.75 -7.79
C ARG A 106 -6.01 27.90 -8.05
N GLY A 107 -7.12 27.63 -8.73
CA GLY A 107 -8.20 28.60 -8.95
C GLY A 107 -8.88 29.05 -7.66
N TYR A 108 -9.22 28.11 -6.75
CA TYR A 108 -9.83 28.42 -5.46
C TYR A 108 -8.96 29.33 -4.58
N TYR A 109 -7.65 29.15 -4.63
CA TYR A 109 -6.71 29.96 -3.86
C TYR A 109 -6.17 31.18 -4.63
N ASN A 110 -6.71 31.50 -5.81
CA ASN A 110 -6.26 32.60 -6.67
C ASN A 110 -4.73 32.60 -6.90
N GLN A 111 -4.15 31.40 -7.05
CA GLN A 111 -2.73 31.21 -7.22
C GLN A 111 -2.36 31.40 -8.70
N SER A 112 -1.18 31.98 -8.96
CA SER A 112 -0.68 32.19 -10.32
C SER A 112 -0.31 30.86 -11.00
N GLU A 113 -0.39 30.83 -12.32
CA GLU A 113 0.41 29.86 -13.09
C GLU A 113 1.88 30.29 -12.98
N ALA A 114 2.76 29.37 -12.63
CA ALA A 114 4.20 29.64 -12.50
C ALA A 114 4.95 29.35 -13.81
#